data_AF-A0A453FYS6-F1
#
_entry.id   AF-A0A453FYS6-F1
#
_cell.length_a   1.000
_cell.length_b   1.000
_cell.length_c   1.000
_cell.angle_alpha   90.00
_cell.angle_beta   90.00
_cell.angle_gamma   90.00
#
_symmetry.space_group_name_H-M   'P 1'
#
loop_
_entity.id
_entity.type
_entity.pdbx_description
1 polymer ?
#
loop_
_entity_poly.entity_id
_entity_poly.type
_entity_poly.pdbx_seq_one_letter_code
_entity_poly.pdbx_strand_id
1 'polypeptide(L)'
;RGQSLVHGMRRKLALLAAAAGGGGALPLSCAKQFHARLIVASPCIPDDLRLRLLRSYAAHGEFASAHRLLDEAPRPASPLLYNAVIRAHSRRLDLPTALALFASMRRSATPPDAHTFACVLRACADCDRPGGAKTLHGIASTSGWSSHPIVGSALVSAYSKFLLVESARHVFDGLREPDLVLWNSMMSGYGYREMWLEGLQLFSAMRRAGEEPDGYSMVSLLSSFWDPEALAFGQAVHGVCIKGGYDSGHHGNCRLASMMSHLICSEKCATLAGGLTAS
;
A
#
# COMPACT_ATOMS: atom_id res chain seq x y z
N ARG A 1 6.32 30.00 -31.77
CA ARG A 1 5.61 30.69 -30.66
C ARG A 1 5.08 29.71 -29.60
N GLY A 2 4.39 28.61 -29.96
CA GLY A 2 3.85 27.62 -29.00
C GLY A 2 4.89 26.95 -28.07
N GLN A 3 6.04 26.50 -28.60
CA GLN A 3 7.08 25.82 -27.79
C GLN A 3 7.70 26.71 -26.69
N SER A 4 7.90 28.01 -26.97
CA SER A 4 8.39 28.99 -25.98
C SER A 4 7.37 29.23 -24.86
N LEU A 5 6.08 29.17 -25.19
CA LEU A 5 4.99 29.35 -24.24
C LEU A 5 4.85 28.12 -23.33
N VAL A 6 4.93 26.91 -23.90
CA VAL A 6 4.98 25.64 -23.14
C VAL A 6 6.19 25.59 -22.21
N HIS A 7 7.36 26.06 -22.65
CA HIS A 7 8.55 26.14 -21.80
C HIS A 7 8.35 27.11 -20.61
N GLY A 8 7.77 28.29 -20.85
CA GLY A 8 7.41 29.24 -19.79
C GLY A 8 6.37 28.68 -18.82
N MET A 9 5.40 27.93 -19.33
CA MET A 9 4.39 27.22 -18.54
C MET A 9 5.02 26.14 -17.67
N ARG A 10 5.96 25.34 -18.19
CA ARG A 10 6.71 24.36 -17.41
C ARG A 10 7.49 24.99 -16.26
N ARG A 11 8.15 26.14 -16.49
CA ARG A 11 8.84 26.89 -15.43
C ARG A 11 7.87 27.39 -14.34
N LYS A 12 6.76 28.00 -14.74
CA LYS A 12 5.74 28.48 -13.79
C LYS A 12 5.11 27.35 -12.98
N LEU A 13 4.91 26.20 -13.62
CA LEU A 13 4.41 24.98 -13.00
C LEU A 13 5.42 24.35 -12.03
N ALA A 14 6.72 24.41 -12.35
CA ALA A 14 7.78 23.95 -11.45
C ALA A 14 7.83 24.81 -10.17
N LEU A 15 7.67 26.12 -10.29
CA LEU A 15 7.58 27.04 -9.15
C LEU A 15 6.35 26.76 -8.27
N LEU A 16 5.17 26.60 -8.88
CA LEU A 16 3.94 26.27 -8.15
C LEU A 16 4.02 24.88 -7.50
N ALA A 17 4.69 23.92 -8.13
CA ALA A 17 4.88 22.59 -7.57
C ALA A 17 5.94 22.55 -6.47
N ALA A 18 7.00 23.37 -6.56
CA ALA A 18 7.97 23.52 -5.48
C ALA A 18 7.31 24.12 -4.22
N ALA A 19 6.41 25.10 -4.40
CA ALA A 19 5.61 25.66 -3.30
C ALA A 19 4.60 24.65 -2.70
N ALA A 20 4.20 23.63 -3.45
CA ALA A 20 3.28 22.56 -3.02
C ALA A 20 3.99 21.26 -2.62
N GLY A 21 5.30 21.28 -2.34
CA GLY A 21 6.03 20.11 -1.86
C GLY A 21 6.39 19.07 -2.92
N GLY A 22 6.71 19.49 -4.15
CA GLY A 22 7.39 18.64 -5.14
C GLY A 22 6.60 17.41 -5.56
N GLY A 23 5.34 17.59 -6.00
CA GLY A 23 4.48 16.50 -6.48
C GLY A 23 3.01 16.62 -6.05
N GLY A 24 2.70 17.58 -5.17
CA GLY A 24 1.35 17.89 -4.71
C GLY A 24 0.41 18.35 -5.83
N ALA A 25 -0.89 18.08 -5.63
CA ALA A 25 -1.96 18.59 -6.49
C ALA A 25 -1.94 20.13 -6.50
N LEU A 26 -2.11 20.72 -7.68
CA LEU A 26 -2.28 22.17 -7.79
C LEU A 26 -3.62 22.58 -7.17
N PRO A 27 -3.73 23.74 -6.50
CA PRO A 27 -5.03 24.28 -6.09
C PRO A 27 -6.00 24.29 -7.26
N LEU A 28 -7.28 23.96 -7.01
CA LEU A 28 -8.26 23.76 -8.09
C LEU A 28 -8.38 24.97 -9.04
N SER A 29 -8.34 26.18 -8.51
CA SER A 29 -8.36 27.43 -9.30
C SER A 29 -7.15 27.52 -10.24
N CYS A 30 -5.96 27.19 -9.74
CA CYS A 30 -4.73 27.13 -10.53
C CYS A 30 -4.79 26.03 -11.58
N ALA A 31 -5.32 24.84 -11.24
CA ALA A 31 -5.47 23.74 -12.18
C ALA A 31 -6.41 24.12 -13.34
N LYS A 32 -7.57 24.74 -13.04
CA LYS A 32 -8.53 25.22 -14.05
C LYS A 32 -7.93 26.28 -14.97
N GLN A 33 -7.24 27.28 -14.40
CA GLN A 33 -6.54 28.31 -15.19
C GLN A 33 -5.42 27.73 -16.06
N PHE A 34 -4.65 26.79 -15.52
CA PHE A 34 -3.57 26.14 -16.24
C PHE A 34 -4.10 25.28 -17.38
N HIS A 35 -5.16 24.51 -17.14
CA HIS A 35 -5.81 23.70 -18.14
C HIS A 35 -6.37 24.55 -19.29
N ALA A 36 -7.10 25.63 -18.99
CA ALA A 36 -7.64 26.54 -20.01
C ALA A 36 -6.53 27.13 -20.89
N ARG A 37 -5.41 27.56 -20.29
CA ARG A 37 -4.25 28.07 -21.04
C ARG A 37 -3.61 27.00 -21.92
N LEU A 38 -3.56 25.75 -21.47
CA LEU A 38 -2.98 24.66 -22.26
C LEU A 38 -3.82 24.33 -23.49
N ILE A 39 -5.15 24.30 -23.36
CA ILE A 39 -6.07 24.07 -24.48
C ILE A 39 -5.87 25.13 -25.56
N VAL A 40 -5.70 26.40 -25.18
CA VAL A 40 -5.48 27.50 -26.13
C VAL A 40 -4.07 27.50 -26.72
N ALA A 41 -3.06 27.13 -25.93
CA ALA A 41 -1.64 27.25 -26.32
C ALA A 41 -1.11 26.05 -27.12
N SER A 42 -1.70 24.85 -26.97
CA SER A 42 -1.22 23.63 -27.61
C SER A 42 -2.39 22.74 -28.06
N PRO A 43 -2.42 22.30 -29.33
CA PRO A 43 -3.45 21.38 -29.82
C PRO A 43 -3.35 19.99 -29.18
N CYS A 44 -2.18 19.62 -28.66
CA CYS A 44 -1.98 18.40 -27.88
C CYS A 44 -1.32 18.73 -26.54
N ILE A 45 -1.95 18.32 -25.44
CA ILE A 45 -1.37 18.46 -24.11
C ILE A 45 -0.30 17.36 -23.92
N PRO A 46 0.95 17.70 -23.56
CA PRO A 46 1.97 16.71 -23.21
C PRO A 46 1.55 15.86 -22.01
N ASP A 47 1.91 14.58 -22.01
CA ASP A 47 1.48 13.62 -20.98
C ASP A 47 1.94 13.98 -19.56
N ASP A 48 3.10 14.63 -19.39
CA ASP A 48 3.57 15.12 -18.09
C ASP A 48 2.63 16.18 -17.50
N LEU A 49 2.16 17.10 -18.35
CA LEU A 49 1.24 18.16 -17.96
C LEU A 49 -0.18 17.62 -17.77
N ARG A 50 -0.61 16.72 -18.66
CA ARG A 50 -1.90 16.01 -18.56
C ARG A 50 -2.00 15.23 -17.26
N LEU A 51 -0.97 14.44 -16.92
CA LEU A 51 -0.91 13.68 -15.68
C LEU A 51 -1.01 14.58 -14.45
N ARG A 52 -0.35 15.74 -14.46
CA ARG A 52 -0.41 16.70 -13.35
C ARG A 52 -1.80 17.32 -13.21
N LEU A 53 -2.42 17.72 -14.32
CA LEU A 53 -3.80 18.24 -14.32
C LEU A 53 -4.78 17.18 -13.82
N LEU A 54 -4.68 15.96 -14.34
CA LEU A 54 -5.52 14.83 -13.96
C LEU A 54 -5.42 14.55 -12.45
N ARG A 55 -4.20 14.45 -11.90
CA ARG A 55 -3.98 14.29 -10.45
C ARG A 55 -4.55 15.46 -9.65
N SER A 56 -4.42 16.69 -10.17
CA SER A 56 -4.95 17.89 -9.50
C SER A 56 -6.47 17.89 -9.46
N TYR A 57 -7.14 17.58 -10.58
CA TYR A 57 -8.60 17.45 -10.60
C TYR A 57 -9.10 16.31 -9.71
N ALA A 58 -8.45 15.15 -9.79
CA ALA A 58 -8.80 13.99 -8.98
C ALA A 58 -8.68 14.26 -7.47
N ALA A 59 -7.63 14.99 -7.05
CA ALA A 59 -7.44 15.37 -5.64
C ALA A 59 -8.53 16.30 -5.09
N HIS A 60 -9.21 17.05 -5.97
CA HIS A 60 -10.27 17.99 -5.59
C HIS A 60 -11.69 17.46 -5.88
N GLY A 61 -11.83 16.18 -6.22
CA GLY A 61 -13.15 15.59 -6.47
C GLY A 61 -13.72 15.85 -7.88
N GLU A 62 -12.96 16.48 -8.77
CA GLU A 62 -13.40 16.89 -10.11
C GLU A 62 -13.19 15.75 -11.14
N PHE A 63 -13.78 14.59 -10.86
CA PHE A 63 -13.55 13.36 -11.62
C PHE A 63 -14.03 13.43 -13.07
N ALA A 64 -15.08 14.19 -13.37
CA ALA A 64 -15.52 14.41 -14.75
C ALA A 64 -14.41 15.06 -15.59
N SER A 65 -13.69 16.04 -15.02
CA SER A 65 -12.56 16.68 -15.70
C SER A 65 -11.33 15.77 -15.78
N ALA A 66 -11.09 14.96 -14.75
CA ALA A 66 -10.00 13.98 -14.75
C ALA A 66 -10.20 12.87 -15.79
N HIS A 67 -11.42 12.34 -15.91
CA HIS A 67 -11.78 11.33 -16.92
C HIS A 67 -11.71 11.91 -18.33
N ARG A 68 -12.25 13.12 -18.57
CA ARG A 68 -12.11 13.79 -19.88
C ARG A 68 -10.65 13.91 -20.33
N LEU A 69 -9.75 14.29 -19.43
CA LEU A 69 -8.32 14.38 -19.74
C LEU A 69 -7.69 13.02 -20.12
N LEU A 70 -8.20 11.92 -19.54
CA LEU A 70 -7.79 10.56 -19.90
C LEU A 70 -8.38 10.14 -21.26
N ASP A 71 -9.64 10.46 -21.51
CA ASP A 71 -10.34 10.10 -22.74
C ASP A 71 -9.79 10.84 -23.96
N GLU A 72 -9.42 12.11 -23.79
CA GLU A 72 -8.79 12.98 -24.79
C GLU A 72 -7.27 12.71 -24.97
N ALA A 73 -6.69 11.77 -24.22
CA ALA A 73 -5.28 11.44 -24.37
C ALA A 73 -5.02 10.76 -25.73
N PRO A 74 -3.92 11.11 -26.42
CA PRO A 74 -3.48 10.40 -27.62
C PRO A 74 -3.33 8.90 -27.33
N ARG A 75 -3.72 8.05 -28.28
CA ARG A 75 -3.62 6.59 -28.15
C ARG A 75 -2.32 6.09 -28.80
N PRO A 76 -1.60 5.13 -28.17
CA PRO A 76 -1.86 4.56 -26.85
C PRO A 76 -1.56 5.57 -25.74
N ALA A 77 -2.44 5.63 -24.74
CA ALA A 77 -2.25 6.54 -23.61
C ALA A 77 -1.21 5.95 -22.65
N SER A 78 -0.53 6.80 -21.87
CA SER A 78 0.39 6.32 -20.84
C SER A 78 -0.34 5.54 -19.74
N PRO A 79 0.17 4.37 -19.29
CA PRO A 79 -0.33 3.65 -18.12
C PRO A 79 -0.44 4.53 -16.86
N LEU A 80 0.43 5.54 -16.74
CA LEU A 80 0.44 6.48 -15.62
C LEU A 80 -0.87 7.29 -15.51
N LEU A 81 -1.52 7.61 -16.64
CA LEU A 81 -2.78 8.34 -16.66
C LEU A 81 -3.91 7.46 -16.10
N TYR A 82 -4.00 6.21 -16.56
CA TYR A 82 -4.93 5.22 -16.02
C TYR A 82 -4.70 4.98 -14.53
N ASN A 83 -3.46 4.72 -14.13
CA ASN A 83 -3.09 4.44 -12.74
C ASN A 83 -3.44 5.62 -11.81
N ALA A 84 -3.32 6.86 -12.29
CA ALA A 84 -3.72 8.04 -11.52
C ALA A 84 -5.24 8.11 -11.27
N VAL A 85 -6.07 7.80 -12.27
CA VAL A 85 -7.54 7.79 -12.10
C VAL A 85 -7.99 6.60 -11.25
N ILE A 86 -7.44 5.40 -11.50
CA ILE A 86 -7.72 4.20 -10.70
C ILE A 86 -7.37 4.43 -9.22
N ARG A 87 -6.19 5.00 -8.94
CA ARG A 87 -5.77 5.34 -7.57
C ARG A 87 -6.70 6.35 -6.91
N ALA A 88 -7.22 7.32 -7.67
CA ALA A 88 -8.13 8.31 -7.13
C ALA A 88 -9.50 7.70 -6.75
N HIS A 89 -10.02 6.77 -7.55
CA HIS A 89 -11.23 6.02 -7.21
C HIS A 89 -11.01 5.05 -6.05
N SER A 90 -9.86 4.38 -5.98
CA SER A 90 -9.46 3.54 -4.84
C SER A 90 -9.53 4.30 -3.51
N ARG A 91 -9.03 5.53 -3.45
CA ARG A 91 -9.07 6.38 -2.24
C ARG A 91 -10.48 6.78 -1.81
N ARG A 92 -11.45 6.74 -2.73
CA ARG A 92 -12.85 7.06 -2.47
C ARG A 92 -13.72 5.83 -2.29
N LEU A 93 -13.13 4.64 -2.28
CA LEU A 93 -13.84 3.37 -2.21
C LEU A 93 -14.80 3.12 -3.40
N ASP A 94 -14.57 3.78 -4.54
CA ASP A 94 -15.31 3.54 -5.79
C ASP A 94 -14.67 2.39 -6.57
N LEU A 95 -14.87 1.18 -6.06
CA LEU A 95 -14.37 -0.04 -6.70
C LEU A 95 -14.99 -0.29 -8.09
N PRO A 96 -16.30 -0.11 -8.34
CA PRO A 96 -16.89 -0.33 -9.67
C PRO A 96 -16.19 0.47 -10.76
N THR A 97 -15.94 1.77 -10.55
CA THR A 97 -15.25 2.60 -11.54
C THR A 97 -13.79 2.19 -11.71
N ALA A 98 -13.09 1.85 -10.63
CA ALA A 98 -11.71 1.36 -10.68
C ALA A 98 -11.58 0.07 -11.51
N LEU A 99 -12.49 -0.90 -11.31
CA LEU A 99 -12.54 -2.14 -12.08
C LEU A 99 -12.95 -1.91 -13.54
N ALA A 100 -13.89 -1.00 -13.80
CA ALA A 100 -14.30 -0.65 -15.17
C ALA A 100 -13.13 -0.04 -15.97
N LEU A 101 -12.36 0.86 -15.35
CA LEU A 101 -11.15 1.43 -15.95
C LEU A 101 -10.08 0.39 -16.21
N PHE A 102 -9.84 -0.52 -15.26
CA PHE A 102 -8.92 -1.64 -15.45
C PHE A 102 -9.35 -2.55 -16.61
N ALA A 103 -10.64 -2.89 -16.67
CA ALA A 103 -11.19 -3.69 -17.76
C ALA A 103 -11.09 -2.98 -19.11
N SER A 104 -11.29 -1.66 -19.15
CA SER A 104 -11.09 -0.83 -20.34
C SER A 104 -9.62 -0.83 -20.78
N MET A 105 -8.69 -0.65 -19.84
CA MET A 105 -7.25 -0.70 -20.10
C MET A 105 -6.82 -2.03 -20.72
N ARG A 106 -7.31 -3.16 -20.18
CA ARG A 106 -7.06 -4.52 -20.73
C ARG A 106 -7.54 -4.72 -22.16
N ARG A 107 -8.54 -3.97 -22.63
CA ARG A 107 -9.07 -4.03 -24.00
C ARG A 107 -8.45 -2.97 -24.92
N SER A 108 -7.59 -2.11 -24.39
CA SER A 108 -6.94 -1.03 -25.13
C SER A 108 -5.55 -1.43 -25.60
N ALA A 109 -4.93 -0.58 -26.44
CA ALA A 109 -3.52 -0.73 -26.83
C ALA A 109 -2.52 -0.45 -25.68
N THR A 110 -3.02 -0.10 -24.49
CA THR A 110 -2.21 0.18 -23.30
C THR A 110 -2.44 -0.93 -22.26
N PRO A 111 -1.62 -1.99 -22.21
CA PRO A 111 -1.80 -3.08 -21.26
C PRO A 111 -1.53 -2.64 -19.81
N PRO A 112 -2.23 -3.20 -18.81
CA PRO A 112 -1.93 -2.97 -17.40
C PRO A 112 -0.47 -3.29 -17.05
N ASP A 113 0.14 -2.45 -16.22
CA ASP A 113 1.46 -2.69 -15.64
C ASP A 113 1.35 -3.14 -14.18
N ALA A 114 2.49 -3.45 -13.56
CA ALA A 114 2.53 -3.87 -12.16
C ALA A 114 1.90 -2.85 -11.20
N HIS A 115 2.05 -1.55 -11.49
CA HIS A 115 1.44 -0.48 -10.69
C HIS A 115 -0.07 -0.42 -10.87
N THR A 116 -0.59 -0.76 -12.05
CA THR A 116 -2.03 -0.90 -12.30
C THR A 116 -2.60 -1.99 -11.39
N PHE A 117 -2.01 -3.19 -11.40
CA PHE A 117 -2.44 -4.28 -10.51
C PHE A 117 -2.41 -3.86 -9.05
N ALA A 118 -1.33 -3.24 -8.59
CA ALA A 118 -1.22 -2.76 -7.21
C ALA A 118 -2.32 -1.76 -6.85
N CYS A 119 -2.68 -0.82 -7.74
CA CYS A 119 -3.74 0.15 -7.49
C CYS A 119 -5.12 -0.51 -7.38
N VAL A 120 -5.45 -1.46 -8.26
CA VAL A 120 -6.76 -2.13 -8.25
C VAL A 120 -6.86 -3.12 -7.08
N LEU A 121 -5.79 -3.87 -6.79
CA LEU A 121 -5.74 -4.75 -5.60
C LEU A 121 -5.91 -3.96 -4.31
N ARG A 122 -5.27 -2.78 -4.21
CA ARG A 122 -5.48 -1.87 -3.09
C ARG A 122 -6.93 -1.41 -2.99
N ALA A 123 -7.58 -1.08 -4.11
CA ALA A 123 -8.99 -0.74 -4.13
C ALA A 123 -9.87 -1.90 -3.61
N CYS A 124 -9.61 -3.14 -4.04
CA CYS A 124 -10.31 -4.30 -3.51
C CYS A 124 -10.09 -4.46 -2.00
N ALA A 125 -8.87 -4.25 -1.53
CA ALA A 125 -8.51 -4.37 -0.12
C ALA A 125 -9.14 -3.28 0.75
N ASP A 126 -9.24 -2.06 0.24
CA ASP A 126 -9.85 -0.93 0.97
C ASP A 126 -11.39 -1.01 0.98
N CYS A 127 -12.00 -1.65 -0.02
CA CYS A 127 -13.45 -1.87 -0.09
C CYS A 127 -13.92 -3.21 0.54
N ASP A 128 -13.02 -3.98 1.14
CA ASP A 128 -13.28 -5.33 1.66
C ASP A 128 -13.93 -6.29 0.62
N ARG A 129 -13.32 -6.40 -0.56
CA ARG A 129 -13.83 -7.21 -1.69
C ARG A 129 -12.86 -8.33 -2.08
N PRO A 130 -12.80 -9.44 -1.30
CA PRO A 130 -11.88 -10.54 -1.57
C PRO A 130 -12.11 -11.24 -2.92
N GLY A 131 -13.36 -11.29 -3.39
CA GLY A 131 -13.68 -11.83 -4.72
C GLY A 131 -13.03 -11.05 -5.87
N GLY A 132 -12.94 -9.72 -5.75
CA GLY A 132 -12.26 -8.87 -6.73
C GLY A 132 -10.75 -9.13 -6.74
N ALA A 133 -10.14 -9.27 -5.56
CA ALA A 133 -8.72 -9.59 -5.43
C ALA A 133 -8.37 -10.99 -5.97
N LYS A 134 -9.22 -12.01 -5.73
CA LYS A 134 -9.04 -13.35 -6.32
C LYS A 134 -9.10 -13.34 -7.85
N THR A 135 -10.04 -12.60 -8.42
CA THR A 135 -10.12 -12.42 -9.87
C THR A 135 -8.87 -11.73 -10.43
N LEU A 136 -8.39 -10.67 -9.76
CA LEU A 136 -7.16 -9.97 -10.14
C LEU A 136 -5.92 -10.86 -10.02
N HIS A 137 -5.85 -11.70 -9.00
CA HIS A 137 -4.79 -12.70 -8.86
C HIS A 137 -4.79 -13.67 -10.04
N GLY A 138 -5.95 -14.24 -10.41
CA GLY A 138 -6.06 -15.12 -11.58
C GLY A 138 -5.66 -14.42 -12.89
N ILE A 139 -6.04 -13.15 -13.06
CA ILE A 139 -5.62 -12.33 -14.21
C ILE A 139 -4.10 -12.09 -14.19
N ALA A 140 -3.51 -11.77 -13.03
CA ALA A 140 -2.08 -11.57 -12.88
C ALA A 140 -1.30 -12.84 -13.22
N SER A 141 -1.74 -14.00 -12.72
CA SER A 141 -1.11 -15.29 -12.99
C SER A 141 -1.15 -15.67 -14.46
N THR A 142 -2.30 -15.51 -15.12
CA THR A 142 -2.44 -15.80 -16.56
C THR A 142 -1.70 -14.80 -17.46
N SER A 143 -1.39 -13.61 -16.94
CA SER A 143 -0.70 -12.55 -17.67
C SER A 143 0.81 -12.47 -17.34
N GLY A 144 1.36 -13.42 -16.59
CA GLY A 144 2.79 -13.49 -16.25
C GLY A 144 3.26 -12.52 -15.15
N TRP A 145 2.35 -11.94 -14.37
CA TRP A 145 2.66 -10.99 -13.30
C TRP A 145 2.74 -11.62 -11.90
N SER A 146 2.47 -12.92 -11.75
CA SER A 146 2.42 -13.60 -10.44
C SER A 146 3.73 -13.54 -9.65
N SER A 147 4.87 -13.55 -10.34
CA SER A 147 6.21 -13.44 -9.72
C SER A 147 6.72 -12.00 -9.61
N HIS A 148 5.96 -11.01 -10.10
CA HIS A 148 6.40 -9.62 -10.09
C HIS A 148 6.36 -9.06 -8.65
N PRO A 149 7.46 -8.52 -8.09
CA PRO A 149 7.53 -8.12 -6.69
C PRO A 149 6.43 -7.14 -6.25
N ILE A 150 6.17 -6.11 -7.07
CA ILE A 150 5.11 -5.12 -6.82
C ILE A 150 3.71 -5.78 -6.76
N VAL A 151 3.42 -6.72 -7.66
CA VAL A 151 2.11 -7.38 -7.74
C VAL A 151 1.96 -8.39 -6.60
N GLY A 152 3.01 -9.18 -6.32
CA GLY A 152 3.08 -10.08 -5.18
C GLY A 152 2.87 -9.37 -3.85
N SER A 153 3.57 -8.26 -3.62
CA SER A 153 3.43 -7.46 -2.39
C SER A 153 2.00 -6.91 -2.23
N ALA A 154 1.40 -6.42 -3.32
CA ALA A 154 0.01 -5.97 -3.30
C ALA A 154 -1.00 -7.11 -3.05
N LEU A 155 -0.75 -8.31 -3.59
CA LEU A 155 -1.57 -9.50 -3.37
C LEU A 155 -1.50 -9.99 -1.93
N VAL A 156 -0.29 -10.15 -1.38
CA VAL A 156 -0.08 -10.52 0.04
C VAL A 156 -0.78 -9.51 0.94
N SER A 157 -0.53 -8.20 0.74
CA SER A 157 -1.17 -7.15 1.52
C SER A 157 -2.70 -7.18 1.45
N ALA A 158 -3.26 -7.45 0.27
CA ALA A 158 -4.71 -7.57 0.09
C ALA A 158 -5.25 -8.81 0.81
N TYR A 159 -4.65 -9.98 0.62
CA TYR A 159 -5.10 -11.22 1.28
C TYR A 159 -4.96 -11.18 2.80
N SER A 160 -3.89 -10.59 3.32
CA SER A 160 -3.72 -10.39 4.76
C SER A 160 -4.84 -9.50 5.34
N LYS A 161 -5.22 -8.42 4.63
CA LYS A 161 -6.35 -7.56 5.04
C LYS A 161 -7.70 -8.28 5.07
N PHE A 162 -7.91 -9.27 4.19
CA PHE A 162 -9.12 -10.09 4.18
C PHE A 162 -9.08 -11.26 5.17
N LEU A 163 -8.03 -11.36 6.01
CA LEU A 163 -7.80 -12.49 6.91
C LEU A 163 -7.71 -13.84 6.16
N LEU A 164 -7.29 -13.82 4.90
CA LEU A 164 -7.03 -14.97 4.03
C LEU A 164 -5.54 -15.32 4.06
N VAL A 165 -5.03 -15.61 5.25
CA VAL A 165 -3.60 -15.78 5.53
C VAL A 165 -2.98 -16.90 4.70
N GLU A 166 -3.68 -18.00 4.46
CA GLU A 166 -3.20 -19.09 3.59
C GLU A 166 -2.98 -18.62 2.15
N SER A 167 -3.89 -17.81 1.61
CA SER A 167 -3.75 -17.24 0.26
C SER A 167 -2.60 -16.24 0.21
N ALA A 168 -2.44 -15.43 1.27
CA ALA A 168 -1.30 -14.52 1.40
C ALA A 168 0.01 -15.31 1.43
N ARG A 169 0.07 -16.41 2.20
CA ARG A 169 1.25 -17.25 2.34
C ARG A 169 1.64 -17.91 1.03
N HIS A 170 0.67 -18.47 0.30
CA HIS A 170 0.92 -19.07 -1.00
C HIS A 170 1.53 -18.09 -2.00
N VAL A 171 1.07 -16.82 -2.00
CA VAL A 171 1.69 -15.78 -2.85
C VAL A 171 3.09 -15.45 -2.36
N PHE A 172 3.26 -15.28 -1.05
CA PHE A 172 4.55 -14.96 -0.43
C PHE A 172 5.63 -15.99 -0.78
N ASP A 173 5.32 -17.29 -0.69
CA ASP A 173 6.26 -18.38 -1.00
C ASP A 173 6.66 -18.44 -2.48
N GLY A 174 5.86 -17.84 -3.38
CA GLY A 174 6.19 -17.73 -4.79
C GLY A 174 7.14 -16.58 -5.14
N LEU A 175 7.48 -15.70 -4.18
CA LEU A 175 8.36 -14.56 -4.40
C LEU A 175 9.82 -14.93 -4.18
N ARG A 176 10.68 -14.56 -5.14
CA ARG A 176 12.12 -14.83 -5.05
C ARG A 176 12.81 -14.04 -3.94
N GLU A 177 12.48 -12.76 -3.83
CA GLU A 177 13.16 -11.79 -2.96
C GLU A 177 12.11 -10.88 -2.29
N PRO A 178 11.35 -11.40 -1.30
CA PRO A 178 10.46 -10.59 -0.49
C PRO A 178 11.26 -9.58 0.35
N ASP A 179 10.90 -8.30 0.27
CA ASP A 179 11.51 -7.26 1.10
C ASP A 179 11.07 -7.35 2.58
N LEU A 180 11.83 -6.71 3.47
CA LEU A 180 11.55 -6.69 4.92
C LEU A 180 10.11 -6.26 5.26
N VAL A 181 9.56 -5.31 4.49
CA VAL A 181 8.18 -4.82 4.67
C VAL A 181 7.17 -5.95 4.44
N LEU A 182 7.42 -6.80 3.43
CA LEU A 182 6.56 -7.92 3.11
C LEU A 182 6.66 -9.05 4.14
N TRP A 183 7.85 -9.35 4.65
CA TRP A 183 8.05 -10.25 5.79
C TRP A 183 7.25 -9.80 7.01
N ASN A 184 7.36 -8.52 7.37
CA ASN A 184 6.64 -7.92 8.50
C ASN A 184 5.13 -7.98 8.30
N SER A 185 4.65 -7.68 7.09
CA SER A 185 3.22 -7.75 6.74
C SER A 185 2.66 -9.18 6.85
N MET A 186 3.44 -10.18 6.45
CA MET A 186 3.03 -11.58 6.55
C MET A 186 3.05 -12.09 7.99
N MET A 187 4.07 -11.72 8.79
CA MET A 187 4.11 -12.02 10.23
C MET A 187 2.90 -11.46 10.98
N SER A 188 2.57 -10.18 10.77
CA SER A 188 1.38 -9.58 11.38
C SER A 188 0.07 -10.24 10.95
N GLY A 189 0.01 -10.81 9.73
CA GLY A 189 -1.15 -11.55 9.26
C GLY A 189 -1.49 -12.78 10.09
N TYR A 190 -0.49 -13.45 10.68
CA TYR A 190 -0.68 -14.65 11.51
C TYR A 190 -1.31 -14.36 12.89
N GLY A 191 -1.25 -13.11 13.35
CA GLY A 191 -1.80 -12.72 14.67
C GLY A 191 -3.31 -12.85 14.80
N TYR A 192 -4.03 -12.79 13.69
CA TYR A 192 -5.49 -12.79 13.70
C TYR A 192 -6.13 -14.18 13.84
N ARG A 193 -5.35 -15.27 13.90
CA ARG A 193 -5.87 -16.65 13.94
C ARG A 193 -5.12 -17.60 14.89
N GLU A 194 -4.45 -17.07 15.92
CA GLU A 194 -3.66 -17.89 16.86
C GLU A 194 -2.54 -18.71 16.19
N MET A 195 -2.12 -18.33 14.98
CA MET A 195 -1.10 -19.01 14.15
C MET A 195 0.32 -18.55 14.51
N TRP A 196 0.60 -18.46 15.79
CA TRP A 196 1.80 -17.82 16.30
C TRP A 196 3.07 -18.63 16.00
N LEU A 197 2.94 -19.96 15.89
CA LEU A 197 4.04 -20.84 15.47
C LEU A 197 4.50 -20.51 14.05
N GLU A 198 3.57 -20.25 13.15
CA GLU A 198 3.83 -19.87 11.76
C GLU A 198 4.52 -18.50 11.69
N GLY A 199 4.13 -17.56 12.56
CA GLY A 199 4.81 -16.28 12.73
C GLY A 199 6.28 -16.45 13.14
N LEU A 200 6.57 -17.32 14.11
CA LEU A 200 7.96 -17.64 14.52
C LEU A 200 8.76 -18.35 13.43
N GLN A 201 8.15 -19.32 12.76
CA GLN A 201 8.79 -20.02 11.65
C GLN A 201 9.13 -19.05 10.52
N LEU A 202 8.25 -18.09 10.24
CA LEU A 202 8.48 -17.04 9.25
C LEU A 202 9.59 -16.08 9.68
N PHE A 203 9.64 -15.66 10.96
CA PHE A 203 10.75 -14.86 11.49
C PHE A 203 12.11 -15.59 11.38
N SER A 204 12.13 -16.89 11.70
CA SER A 204 13.33 -17.73 11.50
C SER A 204 13.73 -17.82 10.03
N ALA A 205 12.75 -17.92 9.11
CA ALA A 205 13.00 -17.94 7.68
C ALA A 205 13.57 -16.62 7.16
N MET A 206 13.04 -15.48 7.62
CA MET A 206 13.54 -14.14 7.31
C MET A 206 15.03 -14.02 7.66
N ARG A 207 15.42 -14.41 8.87
CA ARG A 207 16.83 -14.39 9.30
C ARG A 207 17.72 -15.32 8.49
N ARG A 208 17.22 -16.50 8.13
CA ARG A 208 17.96 -17.46 7.28
C ARG A 208 18.11 -16.98 5.84
N ALA A 209 17.20 -16.14 5.36
CA ALA A 209 17.30 -15.48 4.07
C ALA A 209 18.31 -14.31 4.06
N GLY A 210 18.89 -13.96 5.21
CA GLY A 210 19.85 -12.86 5.34
C GLY A 210 19.21 -11.48 5.54
N GLU A 211 17.89 -11.42 5.70
CA GLU A 211 17.18 -10.18 6.02
C GLU A 211 17.43 -9.83 7.50
N GLU A 212 17.85 -8.58 7.75
CA GLU A 212 18.06 -8.06 9.09
C GLU A 212 16.72 -7.58 9.68
N PRO A 213 16.22 -8.20 10.77
CA PRO A 213 15.02 -7.73 11.44
C PRO A 213 15.17 -6.28 11.93
N ASP A 214 14.10 -5.50 11.84
CA ASP A 214 14.05 -4.15 12.41
C ASP A 214 13.04 -4.06 13.59
N GLY A 215 12.88 -2.85 14.13
CA GLY A 215 11.89 -2.61 15.19
C GLY A 215 10.46 -2.96 14.76
N TYR A 216 10.12 -2.81 13.48
CA TYR A 216 8.82 -3.23 12.95
C TYR A 216 8.71 -4.75 12.89
N SER A 217 9.77 -5.48 12.57
CA SER A 217 9.79 -6.94 12.60
C SER A 217 9.48 -7.48 13.99
N MET A 218 9.99 -6.86 15.04
CA MET A 218 9.71 -7.26 16.42
C MET A 218 8.25 -6.96 16.81
N VAL A 219 7.72 -5.80 16.41
CA VAL A 219 6.30 -5.48 16.60
C VAL A 219 5.41 -6.45 15.83
N SER A 220 5.78 -6.78 14.59
CA SER A 220 5.06 -7.75 13.76
C SER A 220 5.10 -9.15 14.34
N LEU A 221 6.25 -9.60 14.84
CA LEU A 221 6.39 -10.87 15.53
C LEU A 221 5.58 -10.90 16.84
N LEU A 222 5.59 -9.84 17.64
CA LEU A 222 4.74 -9.78 18.82
C LEU A 222 3.26 -9.75 18.46
N SER A 223 2.88 -9.04 17.40
CA SER A 223 1.49 -8.99 16.92
C SER A 223 1.01 -10.34 16.39
N SER A 224 1.91 -11.26 16.02
CA SER A 224 1.51 -12.61 15.61
C SER A 224 1.05 -13.47 16.80
N PHE A 225 1.17 -12.97 18.02
CA PHE A 225 0.75 -13.63 19.26
C PHE A 225 -0.40 -12.84 19.87
N TRP A 226 -1.58 -13.44 19.87
CA TRP A 226 -2.72 -12.93 20.60
C TRP A 226 -3.00 -13.91 21.74
N ASP A 227 -2.27 -13.77 22.85
CA ASP A 227 -2.56 -14.49 24.08
C ASP A 227 -2.20 -13.62 25.30
N PRO A 228 -3.16 -13.25 26.15
CA PRO A 228 -2.93 -12.49 27.38
C PRO A 228 -1.99 -13.18 28.39
N GLU A 229 -1.82 -14.50 28.31
CA GLU A 229 -0.91 -15.28 29.17
C GLU A 229 0.50 -15.43 28.57
N ALA A 230 0.75 -14.87 27.39
CA ALA A 230 2.01 -15.00 26.67
C ALA A 230 3.16 -14.11 27.20
N LEU A 231 3.20 -13.83 28.51
CA LEU A 231 4.29 -13.07 29.14
C LEU A 231 5.65 -13.74 28.90
N ALA A 232 5.72 -15.06 29.03
CA ALA A 232 6.94 -15.83 28.79
C ALA A 232 7.43 -15.68 27.34
N PHE A 233 6.50 -15.60 26.39
CA PHE A 233 6.82 -15.36 24.99
C PHE A 233 7.28 -13.93 24.73
N GLY A 234 6.58 -12.93 25.29
CA GLY A 234 7.03 -11.54 25.26
C GLY A 234 8.46 -11.41 25.77
N GLN A 235 8.76 -12.00 26.93
CA GLN A 235 10.10 -12.05 27.51
C GLN A 235 11.13 -12.73 26.57
N ALA A 236 10.74 -13.80 25.87
CA ALA A 236 11.60 -14.44 24.88
C ALA A 236 11.92 -13.51 23.70
N VAL A 237 10.92 -12.82 23.14
CA VAL A 237 11.13 -11.83 22.06
C VAL A 237 11.98 -10.66 22.54
N HIS A 238 11.78 -10.18 23.77
CA HIS A 238 12.63 -9.17 24.37
C HIS A 238 14.07 -9.64 24.55
N GLY A 239 14.28 -10.90 24.95
CA GLY A 239 15.60 -11.52 24.98
C GLY A 239 16.25 -11.58 23.59
N VAL A 240 15.48 -11.85 22.54
CA VAL A 240 15.95 -11.79 21.14
C VAL A 240 16.29 -10.35 20.73
N CYS A 241 15.51 -9.36 21.16
CA CYS A 241 15.76 -7.93 20.93
C CYS A 241 17.12 -7.50 21.49
N ILE A 242 17.39 -7.84 22.76
CA ILE A 242 18.64 -7.52 23.45
C ILE A 242 19.83 -8.24 22.80
N LYS A 243 19.73 -9.56 22.61
CA LYS A 243 20.84 -10.36 22.06
C LYS A 243 21.19 -9.98 20.62
N GLY A 244 20.22 -9.52 19.84
CA GLY A 244 20.42 -9.10 18.47
C GLY A 244 20.71 -7.61 18.29
N GLY A 245 20.76 -6.81 19.36
CA GLY A 245 21.04 -5.37 19.29
C GLY A 245 19.90 -4.52 18.70
N TYR A 246 18.69 -5.07 18.62
CA TYR A 246 17.52 -4.41 18.01
C TYR A 246 16.90 -3.31 18.91
N ASP A 247 17.38 -3.14 20.15
CA ASP A 247 16.90 -2.12 21.11
C ASP A 247 17.42 -0.70 20.86
N SER A 248 18.43 -0.57 20.00
CA SER A 248 19.21 0.67 19.84
C SER A 248 18.53 1.72 18.96
N GLY A 249 17.39 1.39 18.33
CA GLY A 249 16.61 2.27 17.47
C GLY A 249 15.48 3.01 18.19
N HIS A 250 15.36 4.34 17.96
CA HIS A 250 14.37 5.26 18.56
C HIS A 250 12.88 4.83 18.45
N HIS A 251 12.53 3.89 17.57
CA HIS A 251 11.15 3.43 17.36
C HIS A 251 10.83 2.08 18.02
N GLY A 252 11.85 1.27 18.34
CA GLY A 252 11.68 -0.05 18.97
C GLY A 252 11.29 0.09 20.45
N ASN A 253 12.00 0.94 21.20
CA ASN A 253 11.82 1.07 22.64
C ASN A 253 10.44 1.55 23.08
N CYS A 254 9.83 2.54 22.40
CA CYS A 254 8.56 3.12 22.89
C CYS A 254 7.36 2.19 22.72
N ARG A 255 7.30 1.35 21.69
CA ARG A 255 6.15 0.47 21.45
C ARG A 255 6.31 -0.91 22.08
N LEU A 256 7.53 -1.48 22.05
CA LEU A 256 7.82 -2.72 22.78
C LEU A 256 7.63 -2.52 24.30
N ALA A 257 8.15 -1.42 24.87
CA ALA A 257 7.96 -1.14 26.30
C ALA A 257 6.49 -0.82 26.65
N SER A 258 5.78 -0.08 25.80
CA SER A 258 4.35 0.21 26.00
C SER A 258 3.49 -1.06 25.93
N MET A 259 3.75 -1.95 24.98
CA MET A 259 3.00 -3.20 24.78
C MET A 259 3.33 -4.23 25.87
N MET A 260 4.59 -4.36 26.28
CA MET A 260 5.00 -5.11 27.48
C MET A 260 4.34 -4.56 28.74
N SER A 261 4.29 -3.23 28.91
CA SER A 261 3.63 -2.61 30.06
C SER A 261 2.12 -2.89 30.08
N HIS A 262 1.46 -2.95 28.92
CA HIS A 262 0.04 -3.31 28.84
C HIS A 262 -0.21 -4.80 29.17
N LEU A 263 0.65 -5.71 28.70
CA LEU A 263 0.58 -7.14 29.04
C LEU A 263 0.84 -7.39 30.54
N ILE A 264 1.82 -6.70 31.13
CA ILE A 264 2.11 -6.76 32.57
C ILE A 264 0.96 -6.16 33.41
N CYS A 265 0.29 -5.11 32.91
CA CYS A 265 -0.85 -4.51 33.60
C CYS A 265 -2.11 -5.39 33.55
N SER A 266 -2.39 -6.09 32.44
CA SER A 266 -3.56 -6.97 32.36
C SER A 266 -3.47 -8.16 33.31
N GLU A 267 -2.27 -8.71 33.50
CA GLU A 267 -2.02 -9.80 34.44
C GLU A 267 -2.21 -9.37 35.90
N LYS A 268 -1.71 -8.18 36.28
CA LYS A 268 -1.97 -7.60 37.62
C LYS A 268 -3.46 -7.37 37.86
N CYS A 269 -4.20 -6.91 36.84
CA CYS A 269 -5.65 -6.76 36.93
C CYS A 269 -6.37 -8.12 37.04
N ALA A 270 -5.93 -9.15 36.31
CA ALA A 270 -6.52 -10.49 36.36
C ALA A 270 -6.25 -11.22 37.69
N THR A 271 -5.03 -11.11 38.23
CA THR A 271 -4.66 -11.65 39.55
C THR A 271 -5.36 -10.92 40.69
N LEU A 272 -5.55 -9.59 40.58
CA LEU A 272 -6.37 -8.82 41.54
C LEU A 272 -7.86 -9.17 41.44
N ALA A 273 -8.40 -9.44 40.25
CA ALA A 273 -9.80 -9.83 40.06
C ALA A 273 -10.08 -11.27 40.52
N GLY A 274 -9.14 -12.20 40.31
CA GLY A 274 -9.25 -13.58 40.78
C GLY A 274 -9.08 -13.75 42.30
N GLY A 275 -8.45 -12.78 42.97
CA GLY A 275 -8.35 -12.74 44.44
C GLY A 275 -9.60 -12.21 45.14
N LEU A 276 -10.53 -11.56 44.42
CA LEU A 276 -11.76 -10.98 44.97
C LEU A 276 -12.99 -11.89 44.83
N THR A 277 -12.88 -13.03 44.14
CA THR A 277 -13.94 -14.05 44.03
C THR A 277 -13.70 -15.28 44.91
N ALA A 278 -12.61 -15.28 45.68
CA ALA A 278 -12.27 -16.31 46.66
C ALA A 278 -12.10 -15.71 48.07
N SER A 279 -13.17 -15.10 48.60
CA SER A 279 -13.36 -14.90 50.04
C SER A 279 -14.85 -14.90 50.39
#